data_AF-A0A098S9P6-F1
#
_entry.id   AF-A0A098S9P6-F1
#
_cell.length_a   1.000
_cell.length_b   1.000
_cell.length_c   1.000
_cell.angle_alpha   90.00
_cell.angle_beta   90.00
_cell.angle_gamma   90.00
#
_symmetry.space_group_name_H-M   'P 1'
#
loop_
_entity.id
_entity.type
_entity.pdbx_description
1 polymer ?
#
loop_
_entity_poly.entity_id
_entity_poly.type
_entity_poly.pdbx_seq_one_letter_code
_entity_poly.pdbx_strand_id
1 'polypeptide(L)' 'MGKMNLEFVVDESGNKKAVMIPFAEWEDFQNELSEFFEYKKLKERLRKAFDEVQQIQSGELPRRTMQNFLDEC' A
#
# COMPACT_ATOMS: atom_id res chain seq x y z
N MET A 1 15.30 -5.86 9.24
CA MET A 1 14.21 -6.16 10.19
C MET A 1 14.83 -6.65 11.48
N GLY A 2 14.83 -5.80 12.51
CA GLY A 2 15.24 -6.19 13.85
C GLY A 2 14.32 -7.28 14.40
N LYS A 3 14.82 -8.07 15.35
CA LYS A 3 14.05 -9.13 15.99
C LYS A 3 12.98 -8.46 16.87
N MET A 4 11.72 -8.47 16.47
CA MET A 4 10.62 -7.94 17.30
C MET A 4 10.58 -8.68 18.63
N ASN A 5 10.50 -7.93 19.73
CA ASN A 5 10.41 -8.51 21.05
C ASN A 5 8.96 -8.88 21.35
N LEU A 6 8.58 -10.10 21.00
CA LEU A 6 7.19 -10.55 21.08
C LEU A 6 6.98 -11.45 22.30
N GLU A 7 5.95 -11.14 23.07
CA GLU A 7 5.39 -12.06 24.08
C GLU A 7 4.04 -12.60 23.58
N PHE A 8 3.63 -13.77 24.09
CA PHE A 8 2.37 -14.40 23.69
C PHE A 8 1.45 -14.55 24.89
N VAL A 9 0.18 -14.17 24.71
CA VAL A 9 -0.89 -14.55 25.61
C VAL A 9 -1.41 -15.91 25.15
N VAL A 10 -1.33 -16.91 26.02
CA VAL A 10 -1.81 -18.28 25.76
C VAL A 10 -3.10 -18.55 26.54
N ASP A 11 -3.95 -19.42 26.01
CA ASP A 11 -5.13 -19.92 26.71
C ASP A 11 -4.79 -21.06 27.70
N GLU A 12 -5.79 -21.56 28.41
CA GLU A 12 -5.64 -22.65 29.39
C GLU A 12 -5.13 -23.97 28.78
N SER A 13 -5.29 -24.13 27.46
CA SER A 13 -4.79 -25.28 26.69
C SER A 13 -3.40 -25.04 26.08
N GLY A 14 -2.80 -23.88 26.35
CA GLY A 14 -1.48 -23.49 25.82
C GLY A 14 -1.50 -22.97 24.39
N ASN A 15 -2.67 -22.74 23.78
CA ASN A 15 -2.76 -22.18 22.44
C ASN A 15 -2.58 -20.66 22.47
N LYS A 16 -1.85 -20.14 21.49
CA LYS A 16 -1.62 -18.69 21.36
C LYS A 16 -2.92 -17.97 21.00
N LYS A 17 -3.33 -17.01 21.85
CA LYS A 17 -4.53 -16.20 21.69
C LYS A 17 -4.23 -14.77 21.24
N ALA A 18 -3.13 -14.19 21.74
CA ALA A 18 -2.70 -12.86 21.34
C ALA A 18 -1.17 -12.74 21.34
N VAL A 19 -0.68 -11.70 20.66
CA VAL A 19 0.71 -11.27 20.71
C VAL A 19 0.77 -9.93 21.45
N MET A 20 1.73 -9.81 22.35
CA MET A 20 2.07 -8.57 23.02
C MET A 20 3.34 -8.04 22.39
N ILE A 21 3.29 -6.78 21.96
CA ILE A 21 4.37 -6.07 21.29
C ILE A 21 4.63 -4.80 22.10
N PRO A 22 5.90 -4.43 22.35
CA PRO A 22 6.22 -3.12 22.89
C PRO A 22 5.56 -2.03 22.05
N PHE A 23 4.95 -1.06 22.73
CA PHE A 23 4.13 -0.05 22.04
C PHE A 23 4.94 0.74 20.99
N ALA A 24 6.20 1.07 21.29
CA ALA A 24 7.09 1.75 20.35
C ALA A 24 7.34 0.92 19.07
N GLU A 25 7.59 -0.39 19.21
CA GLU A 25 7.76 -1.29 18.06
C GLU A 25 6.46 -1.40 17.24
N TRP A 26 5.31 -1.37 17.91
CA TRP A 26 4.01 -1.35 17.23
C TRP A 26 3.78 -0.04 16.46
N GLU A 27 4.08 1.10 17.06
CA GLU A 27 3.96 2.42 16.42
C GLU A 27 4.87 2.53 15.18
N ASP A 28 6.13 2.10 15.30
CA ASP A 28 7.07 2.04 14.18
C ASP A 28 6.53 1.13 13.05
N PHE A 29 6.02 -0.05 13.41
CA PHE A 29 5.41 -0.95 12.43
C PHE A 29 4.20 -0.34 11.73
N GLN A 30 3.35 0.39 12.46
CA GLN A 30 2.20 1.08 11.86
C GLN A 30 2.64 2.17 10.87
N ASN A 31 3.69 2.90 11.19
CA ASN A 31 4.25 3.93 10.31
C ASN A 31 4.83 3.31 9.04
N GLU A 32 5.69 2.29 9.16
CA GLU A 32 6.24 1.57 8.01
C GLU A 32 5.13 0.97 7.12
N LEU A 33 4.10 0.41 7.74
CA LEU A 33 2.97 -0.17 7.03
C LEU A 33 2.16 0.90 6.27
N SER A 34 1.97 2.07 6.87
CA SER A 34 1.32 3.22 6.24
C SER A 34 2.09 3.70 5.00
N GLU A 35 3.40 3.91 5.15
CA GLU A 35 4.28 4.29 4.04
C GLU A 35 4.26 3.26 2.90
N PHE A 36 4.24 1.98 3.24
CA PHE A 36 4.13 0.91 2.27
C PHE A 36 2.80 0.94 1.50
N PHE A 37 1.68 1.23 2.16
CA PHE A 37 0.39 1.37 1.49
C PHE A 37 0.33 2.58 0.58
N GLU A 38 0.89 3.71 0.98
CA GLU A 38 0.99 4.90 0.12
C GLU A 38 1.90 4.64 -1.09
N TYR A 39 3.03 3.96 -0.89
CA TYR A 39 3.88 3.51 -1.98
C TYR A 39 3.13 2.60 -2.96
N LYS A 40 2.38 1.60 -2.46
CA LYS A 40 1.56 0.71 -3.30
C LYS A 40 0.54 1.49 -4.11
N LYS A 41 -0.16 2.44 -3.48
CA LYS A 41 -1.15 3.30 -4.15
C LYS A 41 -0.51 4.15 -5.25
N LEU A 42 0.66 4.74 -4.99
CA LEU A 42 1.41 5.48 -5.99
C LEU A 42 1.84 4.59 -7.16
N LYS A 43 2.42 3.42 -6.87
CA LYS A 43 2.85 2.45 -7.89
C LYS A 43 1.70 2.03 -8.80
N GLU A 44 0.53 1.76 -8.21
CA GLU A 44 -0.67 1.40 -8.96
C GLU A 44 -1.18 2.52 -9.87
N ARG A 45 -1.18 3.77 -9.38
CA ARG A 45 -1.53 4.93 -10.21
C ARG A 45 -0.56 5.11 -11.37
N LEU A 46 0.74 4.98 -11.13
CA LEU A 46 1.77 5.08 -12.18
C LEU A 46 1.61 3.98 -13.22
N ARG A 47 1.39 2.73 -12.79
CA ARG A 47 1.12 1.62 -13.71
C ARG A 47 -0.06 1.93 -14.62
N LYS A 48 -1.19 2.33 -14.06
CA LYS A 48 -2.38 2.70 -14.83
C LYS A 48 -2.12 3.83 -15.83
N ALA A 49 -1.38 4.86 -15.41
CA ALA A 49 -1.02 5.97 -16.29
C ALA A 49 -0.14 5.51 -17.46
N PHE A 50 0.83 4.61 -17.22
CA PHE A 50 1.65 4.04 -18.30
C PHE A 50 0.82 3.15 -19.24
N ASP A 51 -0.07 2.32 -18.70
CA ASP A 51 -0.97 1.48 -19.50
C ASP A 51 -1.88 2.36 -20.40
N GLU A 52 -2.42 3.46 -19.88
CA GLU A 52 -3.22 4.42 -20.64
C GLU A 52 -2.41 5.06 -21.78
N VAL A 53 -1.18 5.49 -21.51
CA VAL A 53 -0.29 6.04 -22.55
C VAL A 53 -0.02 5.01 -23.64
N GLN A 54 0.20 3.75 -23.29
CA GLN A 54 0.40 2.67 -24.26
C GLN A 54 -0.85 2.45 -25.12
N GLN A 55 -2.04 2.44 -24.52
CA GLN A 55 -3.30 2.33 -25.25
C GLN A 55 -3.52 3.51 -26.20
N ILE A 56 -3.17 4.73 -25.79
CA ILE A 56 -3.21 5.92 -26.67
C ILE A 56 -2.24 5.77 -27.85
N GLN A 57 -1.02 5.26 -27.61
CA GLN A 57 -0.03 5.05 -28.66
C GLN A 57 -0.43 3.97 -29.67
N SER A 58 -1.06 2.89 -29.19
CA SER A 58 -1.58 1.81 -30.04
C SER A 58 -2.84 2.18 -30.83
N GLY A 59 -3.48 3.30 -30.49
CA GLY A 59 -4.73 3.75 -31.11
C GLY A 59 -6.00 3.12 -30.50
N GLU A 60 -5.86 2.31 -29.45
CA GLU A 60 -6.98 1.74 -28.67
C GLU A 60 -7.74 2.82 -27.90
N LEU A 61 -7.04 3.85 -27.41
CA LEU A 61 -7.63 5.04 -26.80
C LEU A 61 -7.37 6.29 -27.64
N PRO A 62 -8.33 7.22 -27.76
CA PRO A 62 -8.10 8.50 -28.42
C PRO A 62 -7.12 9.34 -27.61
N ARG A 63 -6.30 10.15 -28.30
CA ARG A 63 -5.48 11.16 -27.64
C ARG A 63 -6.39 12.15 -26.90
N ARG A 64 -6.11 12.36 -25.62
CA ARG A 64 -6.80 13.38 -24.81
C ARG A 64 -6.15 14.74 -25.03
N THR A 65 -6.97 15.77 -25.16
CA THR A 65 -6.51 17.15 -25.14
C THR A 65 -6.27 17.59 -23.69
N MET A 66 -5.45 18.62 -23.49
CA MET A 66 -5.22 19.20 -22.16
C MET A 66 -6.54 19.66 -21.51
N GLN A 67 -7.47 20.20 -22.31
CA GLN A 67 -8.77 20.65 -21.81
C GLN A 67 -9.62 19.48 -21.29
N ASN A 68 -9.71 18.38 -22.06
CA ASN A 68 -10.47 17.20 -21.64
C ASN A 68 -9.91 16.59 -20.35
N PHE A 69 -8.58 16.64 -20.14
CA PHE A 69 -7.96 16.17 -18.91
C PHE A 69 -8.33 17.03 -17.69
N LEU A 70 -8.35 18.37 -17.85
CA LEU A 70 -8.68 19.30 -16.77
C LEU A 70 -10.16 19.21 -16.37
N ASP A 71 -11.06 18.86 -17.29
CA ASP A 71 -12.50 18.74 -17.05
C ASP A 71 -12.90 17.42 -16.35
N GLU A 72 -12.00 16.43 -16.25
CA GLU A 72 -12.23 15.13 -15.58
C GLU A 72 -11.88 15.12 -14.08
N CYS A 73 -11.34 16.21 -13.53
CA CYS A 73 -10.92 16.36 -12.14
C CYS A 73 -12.01 17.01 -11.26
#